data_AF-A0A536AXE6-F1
#
_entry.id   AF-A0A536AXE6-F1
#
_cell.length_a   1.000
_cell.length_b   1.000
_cell.length_c   1.000
_cell.angle_alpha   90.00
_cell.angle_beta   90.00
_cell.angle_gamma   90.00
#
_symmetry.space_group_name_H-M   'P 1'
#
loop_
_entity.id
_entity.type
_entity.pdbx_description
1 polymer ?
#
loop_
_entity_poly.entity_id
_entity_poly.type
_entity_poly.pdbx_seq_one_letter_code
_entity_poly.pdbx_strand_id
1 'polypeptide(L)'
;MKGLIVATVFLGVILVSAPGAMAQTAPPLTLTGETLSSAGASTFTTTASCNPNGTSTFSYQTSGIATGPYTGTYTETGTVTVGPQPIRPNTFSAPGGIVTSWTASFTITSPTGNVTGTKTLLPPPAGFSADTAGICEAGDRGIDGFPFPPQQAANNYFSHQRLGYTATITLATGEQFSDMGTSGASLNSTPSTADNAGANNFTETYASQQAATIPLCDENSPGDQIQDDDDQGCVNP
;
A
#
# COMPACT_ATOMS: atom_id res chain seq x y z
N MET A 1 36.48 70.99 -50.62
CA MET A 1 37.16 70.04 -49.71
C MET A 1 36.07 69.41 -48.84
N LYS A 2 35.97 68.07 -48.89
CA LYS A 2 34.84 67.28 -48.36
C LYS A 2 34.94 67.13 -46.83
N GLY A 3 33.84 67.39 -46.12
CA GLY A 3 33.75 67.28 -44.66
C GLY A 3 33.60 65.83 -44.21
N LEU A 4 34.41 65.43 -43.23
CA LEU A 4 34.43 64.11 -42.60
C LEU A 4 33.53 64.15 -41.36
N ILE A 5 32.40 63.45 -41.40
CA ILE A 5 31.50 63.25 -40.26
C ILE A 5 31.96 61.98 -39.54
N VAL A 6 32.48 62.12 -38.31
CA VAL A 6 32.87 61.02 -37.44
C VAL A 6 31.65 60.62 -36.61
N ALA A 7 31.06 59.46 -36.91
CA ALA A 7 29.94 58.90 -36.17
C ALA A 7 30.45 57.97 -35.06
N THR A 8 30.30 58.40 -33.80
CA THR A 8 30.66 57.65 -32.60
C THR A 8 29.58 56.59 -32.33
N VAL A 9 29.91 55.31 -32.53
CA VAL A 9 29.01 54.17 -32.24
C VAL A 9 29.13 53.82 -30.76
N PHE A 10 28.08 54.10 -29.97
CA PHE A 10 27.96 53.62 -28.58
C PHE A 10 27.52 52.15 -28.58
N LEU A 11 28.42 51.25 -28.20
CA LEU A 11 28.14 49.84 -28.01
C LEU A 11 27.56 49.63 -26.60
N GLY A 12 26.23 49.63 -26.48
CA GLY A 12 25.51 49.34 -25.24
C GLY A 12 25.52 47.85 -24.93
N VAL A 13 26.18 47.45 -23.84
CA VAL A 13 26.15 46.07 -23.33
C VAL A 13 24.83 45.85 -22.60
N ILE A 14 23.91 45.11 -23.22
CA ILE A 14 22.67 44.66 -22.57
C ILE A 14 23.01 43.42 -21.73
N LEU A 15 23.07 43.59 -20.41
CA LEU A 15 23.13 42.49 -19.43
C LEU A 15 21.75 41.82 -19.37
N VAL A 16 21.58 40.74 -20.14
CA VAL A 16 20.41 39.87 -20.02
C VAL A 16 20.61 38.99 -18.79
N SER A 17 19.97 39.33 -17.68
CA SER A 17 19.87 38.44 -16.52
C SER A 17 18.98 37.25 -16.90
N ALA A 18 19.58 36.10 -17.17
CA ALA A 18 18.84 34.86 -17.33
C ALA A 18 18.14 34.55 -15.98
N PRO A 19 16.82 34.30 -15.96
CA PRO A 19 16.15 33.85 -14.75
C PRO A 19 16.82 32.55 -14.28
N GLY A 20 17.20 32.51 -13.00
CA GLY A 20 17.74 31.31 -12.39
C GLY A 20 16.68 30.21 -12.48
N ALA A 21 17.01 29.10 -13.13
CA ALA A 21 16.18 27.92 -13.06
C ALA A 21 16.18 27.45 -11.61
N MET A 22 15.04 27.60 -10.93
CA MET A 22 14.81 26.94 -9.65
C MET A 22 14.88 25.44 -9.93
N ALA A 23 15.76 24.72 -9.24
CA ALA A 23 15.81 23.27 -9.33
C ALA A 23 14.48 22.74 -8.77
N GLN A 24 13.59 22.29 -9.65
CA GLN A 24 12.35 21.64 -9.24
C GLN A 24 12.74 20.29 -8.63
N THR A 25 12.45 20.11 -7.34
CA THR A 25 12.56 18.81 -6.68
C THR A 25 11.69 17.82 -7.45
N ALA A 26 12.28 16.71 -7.89
CA ALA A 26 11.50 15.67 -8.55
C ALA A 26 10.41 15.16 -7.59
N PRO A 27 9.19 14.85 -8.08
CA PRO A 27 8.15 14.29 -7.24
C PRO A 27 8.63 12.97 -6.60
N PRO A 28 8.10 12.60 -5.43
CA PRO A 28 8.44 11.32 -4.84
C PRO A 28 7.98 10.16 -5.74
N LEU A 29 8.63 9.01 -5.54
CA LEU A 29 8.31 7.80 -6.29
C LEU A 29 6.94 7.24 -5.87
N THR A 30 6.25 6.51 -6.75
CA THR A 30 5.03 5.79 -6.35
C THR A 30 5.38 4.55 -5.52
N LEU A 31 4.39 3.85 -4.96
CA LEU A 31 4.62 2.56 -4.28
C LEU A 31 4.91 1.42 -5.25
N THR A 32 5.04 1.65 -6.56
CA THR A 32 5.36 0.58 -7.52
C THR A 32 6.69 -0.09 -7.16
N GLY A 33 6.64 -1.41 -6.95
CA GLY A 33 7.82 -2.19 -6.57
C GLY A 33 8.15 -2.15 -5.07
N GLU A 34 7.34 -1.47 -4.26
CA GLU A 34 7.41 -1.57 -2.80
C GLU A 34 6.93 -2.94 -2.34
N THR A 35 7.57 -3.48 -1.30
CA THR A 35 7.28 -4.81 -0.77
C THR A 35 7.31 -4.80 0.75
N LEU A 36 6.34 -5.47 1.38
CA LEU A 36 6.28 -5.63 2.83
C LEU A 36 6.56 -7.08 3.18
N SER A 37 7.34 -7.31 4.23
CA SER A 37 7.63 -8.66 4.71
C SER A 37 7.74 -8.71 6.22
N SER A 38 7.00 -9.64 6.83
CA SER A 38 7.15 -9.94 8.26
C SER A 38 8.41 -10.78 8.56
N ALA A 39 9.22 -11.14 7.56
CA ALA A 39 10.45 -11.88 7.82
C ALA A 39 11.47 -11.02 8.61
N GLY A 40 12.00 -11.56 9.71
CA GLY A 40 13.22 -11.05 10.36
C GLY A 40 13.07 -10.01 11.48
N ALA A 41 11.91 -9.38 11.70
CA ALA A 41 11.72 -8.39 12.78
C ALA A 41 10.23 -8.10 13.14
N SER A 42 9.34 -9.08 13.02
CA SER A 42 7.89 -8.82 13.07
C SER A 42 7.23 -9.12 14.41
N THR A 43 6.24 -8.30 14.76
CA THR A 43 5.08 -8.77 15.52
C THR A 43 4.01 -9.27 14.56
N PHE A 44 3.30 -10.33 14.94
CA PHE A 44 2.19 -10.85 14.19
C PHE A 44 1.14 -11.41 15.14
N THR A 45 -0.05 -10.85 15.15
CA THR A 45 -1.16 -11.28 16.01
C THR A 45 -2.41 -11.49 15.17
N THR A 46 -3.19 -12.52 15.52
CA THR A 46 -4.49 -12.79 14.92
C THR A 46 -5.56 -13.05 15.97
N THR A 47 -6.78 -12.63 15.66
CA THR A 47 -8.00 -13.01 16.37
C THR A 47 -9.01 -13.51 15.34
N ALA A 48 -9.74 -14.58 15.64
CA ALA A 48 -10.56 -15.25 14.64
C ALA A 48 -11.88 -15.75 15.22
N SER A 49 -12.92 -15.70 14.38
CA SER A 49 -14.20 -16.36 14.55
C SER A 49 -14.43 -17.22 13.31
N CYS A 50 -14.11 -18.51 13.42
CA CYS A 50 -14.17 -19.42 12.28
C CYS A 50 -15.48 -20.22 12.29
N ASN A 51 -16.27 -20.09 11.22
CA ASN A 51 -17.47 -20.87 10.97
C ASN A 51 -17.33 -21.58 9.61
N PRO A 52 -16.81 -22.81 9.56
CA PRO A 52 -16.56 -23.51 8.29
C PRO A 52 -17.81 -23.71 7.43
N ASN A 53 -19.01 -23.74 8.02
CA ASN A 53 -20.27 -23.91 7.30
C ASN A 53 -20.92 -22.59 6.87
N GLY A 54 -20.36 -21.45 7.29
CA GLY A 54 -20.92 -20.12 7.07
C GLY A 54 -19.83 -19.09 6.81
N THR A 55 -20.00 -17.90 7.34
CA THR A 55 -19.03 -16.82 7.21
C THR A 55 -18.02 -16.88 8.36
N SER A 56 -16.74 -16.96 8.02
CA SER A 56 -15.63 -16.81 8.95
C SER A 56 -15.04 -15.40 8.86
N THR A 57 -14.57 -14.87 9.98
CA THR A 57 -13.86 -13.58 10.02
C THR A 57 -12.63 -13.70 10.89
N PHE A 58 -11.52 -13.11 10.46
CA PHE A 58 -10.35 -12.92 11.31
C PHE A 58 -9.73 -11.54 11.11
N SER A 59 -9.16 -11.00 12.18
CA SER A 59 -8.39 -9.77 12.17
C SER A 59 -6.91 -10.09 12.39
N TYR A 60 -6.05 -9.29 11.80
CA TYR A 60 -4.60 -9.43 11.94
C TYR A 60 -3.95 -8.07 12.20
N GLN A 61 -2.82 -8.10 12.90
CA GLN A 61 -1.87 -7.01 12.96
C GLN A 61 -0.48 -7.58 12.69
N THR A 62 0.26 -6.92 11.80
CA THR A 62 1.62 -7.31 11.44
C THR A 62 2.52 -6.08 11.38
N SER A 63 3.78 -6.26 11.75
CA SER A 63 4.85 -5.30 11.49
C SER A 63 6.04 -6.02 10.85
N GLY A 64 6.94 -5.27 10.21
CA GLY A 64 8.11 -5.87 9.61
C GLY A 64 8.91 -4.87 8.78
N ILE A 65 9.58 -5.39 7.75
CA ILE A 65 10.46 -4.61 6.87
C ILE A 65 9.72 -4.22 5.59
N ALA A 66 9.88 -2.96 5.18
CA ALA A 66 9.49 -2.46 3.87
C ALA A 66 10.74 -2.34 2.99
N THR A 67 10.69 -2.85 1.76
CA THR A 67 11.78 -2.75 0.78
C THR A 67 11.26 -2.26 -0.57
N GLY A 68 11.94 -1.25 -1.11
CA GLY A 68 11.53 -0.56 -2.33
C GLY A 68 11.79 0.95 -2.23
N PRO A 69 11.01 1.77 -2.95
CA PRO A 69 11.12 3.23 -2.91
C PRO A 69 11.07 3.84 -1.49
N TYR A 70 10.32 3.21 -0.58
CA TYR A 70 10.13 3.62 0.81
C TYR A 70 10.73 2.59 1.79
N THR A 71 12.00 2.24 1.59
CA THR A 71 12.71 1.29 2.45
C THR A 71 12.68 1.74 3.92
N GLY A 72 12.31 0.83 4.83
CA GLY A 72 12.14 1.13 6.25
C GLY A 72 11.39 0.03 7.00
N THR A 73 10.49 0.42 7.90
CA THR A 73 9.59 -0.52 8.60
C THR A 73 8.14 -0.26 8.24
N TYR A 74 7.29 -1.27 8.38
CA TYR A 74 5.85 -1.11 8.23
C TYR A 74 5.08 -1.62 9.43
N THR A 75 3.86 -1.10 9.57
CA THR A 75 2.81 -1.70 10.39
C THR A 75 1.54 -1.79 9.54
N GLU A 76 0.79 -2.88 9.69
CA GLU A 76 -0.49 -3.08 9.03
C GLU A 76 -1.47 -3.75 9.98
N THR A 77 -2.73 -3.31 9.93
CA THR A 77 -3.85 -3.95 10.62
C THR A 77 -4.99 -4.12 9.64
N GLY A 78 -5.58 -5.32 9.61
CA GLY A 78 -6.66 -5.63 8.69
C GLY A 78 -7.64 -6.65 9.21
N THR A 79 -8.76 -6.78 8.50
CA THR A 79 -9.81 -7.77 8.75
C THR A 79 -10.17 -8.45 7.44
N VAL A 80 -10.28 -9.77 7.50
CA VAL A 80 -10.59 -10.63 6.37
C VAL A 80 -11.86 -11.42 6.67
N THR A 81 -12.77 -11.46 5.70
CA THR A 81 -13.97 -12.29 5.74
C THR A 81 -13.88 -13.37 4.68
N VAL A 82 -14.08 -14.61 5.10
CA VAL A 82 -14.07 -15.80 4.25
C VAL A 82 -15.48 -16.39 4.25
N GLY A 83 -15.99 -16.70 3.06
CA GLY A 83 -17.25 -17.43 2.92
C GLY A 83 -17.15 -18.89 3.41
N PRO A 84 -18.20 -19.69 3.14
CA PRO A 84 -18.22 -21.10 3.54
C PRO A 84 -16.98 -21.86 3.06
N GLN A 85 -16.48 -22.73 3.94
CA GLN A 85 -15.27 -23.53 3.77
C GLN A 85 -15.64 -25.02 3.77
N PRO A 86 -16.39 -25.49 2.74
CA PRO A 86 -16.91 -26.85 2.72
C PRO A 86 -15.76 -27.85 2.74
N ILE A 87 -15.89 -28.87 3.59
CA ILE A 87 -14.99 -30.01 3.59
C ILE A 87 -15.21 -30.74 2.26
N ARG A 88 -14.15 -30.84 1.45
CA ARG A 88 -14.18 -31.62 0.21
C ARG A 88 -13.89 -33.08 0.57
N PRO A 89 -14.86 -34.01 0.39
CA PRO A 89 -14.83 -35.33 1.01
C PRO A 89 -13.47 -36.03 0.98
N ASN A 90 -12.99 -36.56 -0.12
CA ASN A 90 -11.78 -37.39 -0.21
C ASN A 90 -10.48 -36.61 -0.45
N THR A 91 -10.34 -35.41 0.12
CA THR A 91 -9.16 -34.57 -0.11
C THR A 91 -8.43 -34.27 1.19
N PHE A 92 -7.10 -34.43 1.19
CA PHE A 92 -6.21 -33.97 2.27
C PHE A 92 -5.98 -32.45 2.22
N SER A 93 -6.76 -31.73 1.44
CA SER A 93 -6.60 -30.29 1.24
C SER A 93 -7.19 -29.55 2.43
N ALA A 94 -6.48 -28.53 2.91
CA ALA A 94 -7.02 -27.64 3.91
C ALA A 94 -8.35 -27.04 3.36
N PRO A 95 -9.44 -27.15 4.11
CA PRO A 95 -10.73 -26.57 3.75
C PRO A 95 -10.61 -25.06 3.61
N GLY A 96 -10.80 -24.57 2.39
CA GLY A 96 -10.71 -23.16 2.05
C GLY A 96 -12.04 -22.63 1.52
N GLY A 97 -12.28 -21.35 1.77
CA GLY A 97 -13.39 -20.59 1.22
C GLY A 97 -12.89 -19.44 0.36
N ILE A 98 -13.83 -18.73 -0.26
CA ILE A 98 -13.54 -17.50 -0.99
C ILE A 98 -13.45 -16.35 0.00
N VAL A 99 -12.42 -15.51 -0.11
CA VAL A 99 -12.38 -14.23 0.59
C VAL A 99 -13.39 -13.29 -0.04
N THR A 100 -14.37 -12.87 0.75
CA THR A 100 -15.48 -12.00 0.31
C THR A 100 -15.26 -10.55 0.69
N SER A 101 -14.42 -10.28 1.70
CA SER A 101 -14.01 -8.93 2.10
C SER A 101 -12.59 -8.97 2.66
N TRP A 102 -11.82 -7.93 2.37
CA TRP A 102 -10.54 -7.65 3.00
C TRP A 102 -10.40 -6.14 3.11
N THR A 103 -10.29 -5.63 4.34
CA THR A 103 -9.99 -4.22 4.61
C THR A 103 -8.74 -4.12 5.46
N ALA A 104 -7.87 -3.17 5.16
CA ALA A 104 -6.66 -2.94 5.96
C ALA A 104 -6.24 -1.47 5.95
N SER A 105 -5.49 -1.08 6.98
CA SER A 105 -4.76 0.18 7.04
C SER A 105 -3.29 -0.10 7.30
N PHE A 106 -2.41 0.61 6.63
CA PHE A 106 -0.97 0.41 6.72
C PHE A 106 -0.21 1.72 6.85
N THR A 107 0.96 1.64 7.47
CA THR A 107 1.93 2.72 7.57
C THR A 107 3.31 2.19 7.21
N ILE A 108 4.08 2.94 6.43
CA ILE A 108 5.50 2.72 6.18
C ILE A 108 6.27 3.91 6.74
N THR A 109 7.22 3.64 7.63
CA THR A 109 8.15 4.64 8.15
C THR A 109 9.47 4.50 7.42
N SER A 110 9.78 5.48 6.57
CA SER A 110 10.99 5.52 5.75
C SER A 110 11.68 6.87 5.84
N PRO A 111 13.02 6.93 5.80
CA PRO A 111 13.76 8.19 5.66
C PRO A 111 13.40 8.97 4.39
N THR A 112 12.92 8.29 3.34
CA THR A 112 12.47 8.93 2.08
C THR A 112 11.13 9.66 2.26
N GLY A 113 10.29 9.20 3.19
CA GLY A 113 8.97 9.74 3.45
C GLY A 113 8.11 8.73 4.22
N ASN A 114 7.16 9.22 5.01
CA ASN A 114 6.19 8.37 5.69
C ASN A 114 5.01 8.10 4.76
N VAL A 115 4.61 6.84 4.64
CA VAL A 115 3.43 6.44 3.84
C VAL A 115 2.34 6.00 4.79
N THR A 116 1.12 6.47 4.58
CA THR A 116 -0.07 5.97 5.26
C THR A 116 -1.14 5.63 4.23
N GLY A 117 -1.85 4.54 4.39
CA GLY A 117 -2.86 4.16 3.41
C GLY A 117 -3.87 3.14 3.90
N THR A 118 -4.86 2.91 3.05
CA THR A 118 -5.92 1.91 3.27
C THR A 118 -6.04 0.99 2.07
N LYS A 119 -6.60 -0.20 2.29
CA LYS A 119 -6.79 -1.25 1.29
C LYS A 119 -8.18 -1.82 1.36
N THR A 120 -8.73 -2.18 0.20
CA THR A 120 -10.00 -2.87 0.08
C THR A 120 -9.94 -3.94 -1.00
N LEU A 121 -10.62 -5.07 -0.78
CA LEU A 121 -10.77 -6.11 -1.80
C LEU A 121 -11.61 -5.60 -2.97
N LEU A 122 -11.00 -5.53 -4.15
CA LEU A 122 -11.68 -5.18 -5.40
C LEU A 122 -12.53 -6.36 -5.90
N PRO A 123 -13.65 -6.10 -6.59
CA PRO A 123 -14.43 -7.16 -7.24
C PRO A 123 -13.57 -7.93 -8.26
N PRO A 124 -13.87 -9.21 -8.53
CA PRO A 124 -13.14 -9.97 -9.53
C PRO A 124 -13.40 -9.35 -10.92
N PRO A 125 -12.42 -9.40 -11.84
CA PRO A 125 -12.64 -8.97 -13.21
C PRO A 125 -13.82 -9.72 -13.84
N ALA A 126 -14.56 -9.05 -14.75
CA ALA A 126 -15.69 -9.67 -15.42
C ALA A 126 -15.27 -10.96 -16.15
N GLY A 127 -15.98 -12.06 -15.92
CA GLY A 127 -15.69 -13.36 -16.50
C GLY A 127 -14.70 -14.24 -15.71
N PHE A 128 -14.19 -13.77 -14.57
CA PHE A 128 -13.32 -14.54 -13.68
C PHE A 128 -14.05 -14.91 -12.39
N SER A 129 -13.75 -16.09 -11.84
CA SER A 129 -14.17 -16.48 -10.50
C SER A 129 -13.43 -15.64 -9.45
N ALA A 130 -13.94 -15.60 -8.22
CA ALA A 130 -13.18 -15.00 -7.12
C ALA A 130 -11.95 -15.86 -6.82
N ASP A 131 -10.76 -15.34 -7.15
CA ASP A 131 -9.50 -16.10 -7.04
C ASP A 131 -8.80 -15.94 -5.68
N THR A 132 -9.39 -15.15 -4.77
CA THR A 132 -8.83 -14.94 -3.44
C THR A 132 -9.32 -16.04 -2.51
N ALA A 133 -8.43 -16.97 -2.17
CA ALA A 133 -8.71 -18.06 -1.24
C ALA A 133 -8.36 -17.65 0.19
N GLY A 134 -9.19 -18.09 1.14
CA GLY A 134 -8.99 -17.89 2.57
C GLY A 134 -9.23 -19.18 3.34
N ILE A 135 -8.55 -19.30 4.47
CA ILE A 135 -8.72 -20.37 5.45
C ILE A 135 -8.92 -19.70 6.81
N CYS A 136 -9.92 -20.14 7.55
CA CYS A 136 -10.12 -19.84 8.96
C CYS A 136 -10.46 -21.14 9.66
N GLU A 137 -9.54 -21.62 10.48
CA GLU A 137 -9.64 -22.85 11.25
C GLU A 137 -9.35 -22.60 12.73
N ALA A 138 -10.20 -23.15 13.61
CA ALA A 138 -10.06 -23.05 15.07
C ALA A 138 -9.31 -24.23 15.68
N GLY A 139 -9.08 -25.32 14.93
CA GLY A 139 -8.22 -26.44 15.31
C GLY A 139 -8.96 -27.71 15.74
N ASP A 140 -10.29 -27.68 15.82
CA ASP A 140 -11.11 -28.85 16.13
C ASP A 140 -12.25 -28.95 15.11
N ARG A 141 -12.13 -29.91 14.19
CA ARG A 141 -13.16 -30.19 13.18
C ARG A 141 -14.02 -31.40 13.53
N GLY A 142 -13.81 -32.06 14.67
CA GLY A 142 -14.50 -33.30 14.99
C GLY A 142 -14.30 -34.42 13.95
N ILE A 143 -13.20 -34.38 13.19
CA ILE A 143 -12.77 -35.51 12.34
C ILE A 143 -11.81 -36.36 13.19
N ASP A 144 -12.28 -37.54 13.59
CA ASP A 144 -11.51 -38.47 14.41
C ASP A 144 -10.16 -38.81 13.74
N GLY A 145 -9.06 -38.48 14.44
CA GLY A 145 -7.70 -38.87 14.06
C GLY A 145 -6.92 -37.90 13.16
N PHE A 146 -7.50 -36.76 12.76
CA PHE A 146 -6.80 -35.74 11.95
C PHE A 146 -7.02 -34.31 12.47
N PRO A 147 -6.36 -33.91 13.57
CA PRO A 147 -6.39 -32.53 14.02
C PRO A 147 -5.65 -31.64 13.01
N PHE A 148 -6.38 -30.79 12.29
CA PHE A 148 -5.76 -29.67 11.59
C PHE A 148 -5.38 -28.62 12.63
N PRO A 149 -4.15 -28.08 12.61
CA PRO A 149 -3.81 -26.99 13.52
C PRO A 149 -4.71 -25.77 13.22
N PRO A 150 -5.00 -24.93 14.22
CA PRO A 150 -5.65 -23.65 13.97
C PRO A 150 -4.85 -22.88 12.91
N GLN A 151 -5.54 -22.28 11.95
CA GLN A 151 -4.92 -21.56 10.85
C GLN A 151 -5.79 -20.40 10.41
N GLN A 152 -5.18 -19.23 10.21
CA GLN A 152 -5.81 -18.10 9.53
C GLN A 152 -4.93 -17.73 8.34
N ALA A 153 -5.44 -17.91 7.14
CA ALA A 153 -4.71 -17.59 5.93
C ALA A 153 -5.60 -16.87 4.93
N ALA A 154 -5.00 -15.96 4.16
CA ALA A 154 -5.63 -15.34 3.01
C ALA A 154 -4.56 -15.03 1.99
N ASN A 155 -4.83 -15.35 0.73
CA ASN A 155 -3.85 -15.19 -0.34
C ASN A 155 -4.53 -14.61 -1.58
N ASN A 156 -4.00 -13.50 -2.10
CA ASN A 156 -4.38 -12.92 -3.39
C ASN A 156 -3.18 -12.79 -4.37
N TYR A 157 -2.07 -13.47 -4.08
CA TYR A 157 -0.74 -13.26 -4.67
C TYR A 157 -0.64 -13.69 -6.14
N PHE A 158 -1.41 -14.71 -6.57
CA PHE A 158 -1.04 -15.48 -7.76
C PHE A 158 -1.60 -15.01 -9.12
N SER A 159 -2.45 -13.98 -9.20
CA SER A 159 -2.88 -13.51 -10.53
C SER A 159 -3.34 -12.06 -10.66
N HIS A 160 -3.82 -11.40 -9.60
CA HIS A 160 -4.59 -10.16 -9.82
C HIS A 160 -4.39 -9.01 -8.83
N GLN A 161 -3.46 -9.08 -7.86
CA GLN A 161 -3.20 -7.99 -6.89
C GLN A 161 -4.50 -7.30 -6.43
N ARG A 162 -5.46 -8.09 -5.92
CA ARG A 162 -6.87 -7.64 -5.82
C ARG A 162 -7.17 -6.67 -4.68
N LEU A 163 -6.16 -6.18 -3.98
CA LEU A 163 -6.36 -5.15 -2.96
C LEU A 163 -6.13 -3.78 -3.61
N GLY A 164 -7.20 -3.02 -3.80
CA GLY A 164 -7.08 -1.62 -4.21
C GLY A 164 -6.60 -0.81 -3.03
N TYR A 165 -5.57 0.01 -3.22
CA TYR A 165 -5.04 0.89 -2.18
C TYR A 165 -5.15 2.36 -2.55
N THR A 166 -5.28 3.19 -1.52
CA THR A 166 -5.07 4.63 -1.57
C THR A 166 -4.10 5.01 -0.45
N ALA A 167 -3.09 5.82 -0.77
CA ALA A 167 -2.04 6.20 0.16
C ALA A 167 -1.72 7.69 0.08
N THR A 168 -1.30 8.24 1.22
CA THR A 168 -0.68 9.55 1.37
C THR A 168 0.79 9.36 1.73
N ILE A 169 1.66 10.03 0.99
CA ILE A 169 3.09 10.11 1.20
C ILE A 169 3.40 11.47 1.79
N THR A 170 4.02 11.51 2.97
CA THR A 170 4.47 12.74 3.64
C THR A 170 5.99 12.77 3.67
N LEU A 171 6.59 13.75 2.99
CA LEU A 171 8.03 13.94 3.00
C LEU A 171 8.51 14.59 4.31
N ALA A 172 9.81 14.54 4.57
CA ALA A 172 10.41 15.20 5.72
C ALA A 172 10.23 16.73 5.71
N THR A 173 9.98 17.31 4.54
CA THR A 173 9.65 18.73 4.32
C THR A 173 8.22 19.08 4.73
N GLY A 174 7.36 18.08 4.98
CA GLY A 174 5.93 18.26 5.24
C GLY A 174 5.06 18.16 3.98
N GLU A 175 5.65 18.22 2.79
CA GLU A 175 4.93 18.08 1.52
C GLU A 175 4.20 16.74 1.43
N GLN A 176 2.96 16.76 0.91
CA GLN A 176 2.10 15.59 0.82
C GLN A 176 1.72 15.25 -0.62
N PHE A 177 1.77 13.96 -0.93
CA PHE A 177 1.43 13.42 -2.23
C PHE A 177 0.50 12.22 -2.07
N SER A 178 -0.40 12.05 -3.03
CA SER A 178 -1.26 10.87 -3.14
C SER A 178 -0.66 9.84 -4.08
N ASP A 179 -0.85 8.58 -3.71
CA ASP A 179 -0.62 7.42 -4.57
C ASP A 179 -1.84 6.48 -4.51
N MET A 180 -2.16 5.82 -5.61
CA MET A 180 -3.22 4.79 -5.65
C MET A 180 -2.89 3.68 -6.64
N GLY A 181 -3.35 2.46 -6.32
CA GLY A 181 -3.11 1.32 -7.18
C GLY A 181 -3.61 0.01 -6.61
N THR A 182 -2.87 -1.06 -6.87
CA THR A 182 -3.19 -2.43 -6.46
C THR A 182 -2.05 -3.06 -5.64
N SER A 183 -2.40 -3.97 -4.73
CA SER A 183 -1.44 -4.76 -3.98
C SER A 183 -1.82 -6.24 -3.90
N GLY A 184 -0.79 -7.09 -3.86
CA GLY A 184 -0.88 -8.52 -3.67
C GLY A 184 -0.30 -8.93 -2.33
N ALA A 185 -1.15 -9.28 -1.37
CA ALA A 185 -0.83 -9.78 -0.04
C ALA A 185 -1.04 -11.30 0.12
N SER A 186 -0.10 -11.93 0.79
CA SER A 186 -0.22 -13.30 1.30
C SER A 186 -0.01 -13.28 2.80
N LEU A 187 -1.02 -13.76 3.52
CA LEU A 187 -1.02 -13.87 4.97
C LEU A 187 -1.25 -15.32 5.36
N ASN A 188 -0.42 -15.81 6.27
CA ASN A 188 -0.59 -17.10 6.93
C ASN A 188 -0.24 -16.96 8.40
N SER A 189 -1.16 -17.36 9.27
CA SER A 189 -1.01 -17.42 10.70
C SER A 189 -1.31 -18.84 11.15
N THR A 190 -0.38 -19.44 11.86
CA THR A 190 -0.61 -20.69 12.59
C THR A 190 -0.26 -20.40 14.04
N PRO A 191 -1.26 -20.22 14.93
CA PRO A 191 -1.00 -19.96 16.33
C PRO A 191 -0.05 -21.00 16.91
N SER A 192 0.95 -20.55 17.67
CA SER A 192 1.86 -21.47 18.35
C SER A 192 1.07 -22.33 19.33
N THR A 193 1.20 -23.64 19.22
CA THR A 193 0.75 -24.58 20.24
C THR A 193 1.95 -25.02 21.08
N ALA A 194 1.72 -25.78 22.15
CA ALA A 194 2.81 -26.35 22.94
C ALA A 194 3.80 -27.20 22.09
N ASP A 195 3.31 -27.74 20.96
CA ASP A 195 4.04 -28.67 20.10
C ASP A 195 4.47 -28.08 18.75
N ASN A 196 4.13 -26.82 18.46
CA ASN A 196 4.43 -26.19 17.16
C ASN A 196 4.83 -24.72 17.33
N ALA A 197 6.04 -24.38 16.90
CA ALA A 197 6.46 -22.99 16.73
C ALA A 197 5.68 -22.41 15.54
N GLY A 198 4.59 -21.71 15.85
CA GLY A 198 3.70 -21.13 14.86
C GLY A 198 4.45 -20.49 13.69
N ALA A 199 4.02 -20.78 12.47
CA ALA A 199 4.51 -20.17 11.25
C ALA A 199 3.59 -18.99 10.89
N ASN A 200 4.02 -17.78 11.25
CA ASN A 200 3.36 -16.54 10.87
C ASN A 200 4.17 -15.86 9.76
N ASN A 201 3.51 -15.56 8.65
CA ASN A 201 4.11 -14.91 7.50
C ASN A 201 3.11 -13.92 6.90
N PHE A 202 3.58 -12.69 6.69
CA PHE A 202 2.98 -11.71 5.82
C PHE A 202 3.99 -11.31 4.74
N THR A 203 3.53 -11.31 3.49
CA THR A 203 4.25 -10.70 2.37
C THR A 203 3.28 -9.91 1.52
N GLU A 204 3.73 -8.77 1.01
CA GLU A 204 2.93 -7.95 0.10
C GLU A 204 3.80 -7.26 -0.94
N THR A 205 3.20 -6.97 -2.11
CA THR A 205 3.84 -6.19 -3.19
C THR A 205 2.84 -5.21 -3.78
N TYR A 206 3.29 -4.00 -4.10
CA TYR A 206 2.47 -2.92 -4.64
C TYR A 206 2.77 -2.62 -6.12
N ALA A 207 1.73 -2.19 -6.84
CA ALA A 207 1.82 -1.60 -8.16
C ALA A 207 0.89 -0.38 -8.25
N SER A 208 1.46 0.80 -8.51
CA SER A 208 0.67 2.02 -8.68
C SER A 208 -0.02 2.04 -10.04
N GLN A 209 -1.20 2.66 -10.09
CA GLN A 209 -1.89 2.99 -11.34
C GLN A 209 -1.44 4.34 -11.91
N GLN A 210 -0.62 5.08 -11.18
CA GLN A 210 -0.12 6.40 -11.56
C GLN A 210 1.34 6.31 -12.02
N ALA A 211 1.69 7.11 -13.02
CA ALA A 211 3.08 7.22 -13.48
C ALA A 211 3.96 8.01 -12.50
N ALA A 212 3.35 8.91 -11.73
CA ALA A 212 3.98 9.72 -10.70
C ALA A 212 2.93 10.05 -9.62
N THR A 213 3.40 10.34 -8.41
CA THR A 213 2.54 10.76 -7.30
C THR A 213 1.91 12.12 -7.59
N ILE A 214 0.69 12.36 -7.10
CA ILE A 214 -0.02 13.63 -7.32
C ILE A 214 0.02 14.45 -6.03
N PRO A 215 0.53 15.71 -6.03
CA PRO A 215 0.50 16.58 -4.86
C PRO A 215 -0.93 16.69 -4.29
N LEU A 216 -1.09 16.52 -2.99
CA LEU A 216 -2.39 16.70 -2.32
C LEU A 216 -2.72 18.18 -2.09
N CYS A 217 -1.68 19.00 -2.00
CA CYS A 217 -1.74 20.44 -1.83
C CYS A 217 -0.75 21.05 -2.82
N ASP A 218 -1.24 21.85 -3.78
CA ASP A 218 -0.41 22.68 -4.65
C ASP A 218 -0.81 24.13 -4.45
N GLU A 219 -0.22 24.76 -3.43
CA GLU A 219 -0.39 26.20 -3.14
C GLU A 219 0.03 27.10 -4.32
N ASN A 220 0.74 26.56 -5.30
CA ASN A 220 1.17 27.26 -6.51
C ASN A 220 0.27 26.97 -7.72
N SER A 221 -0.84 26.24 -7.55
CA SER A 221 -1.79 25.98 -8.62
C SER A 221 -2.42 27.31 -9.08
N PRO A 222 -2.42 27.65 -10.39
CA PRO A 222 -2.94 28.91 -10.91
C PRO A 222 -4.43 29.18 -10.58
N GLY A 223 -5.16 28.17 -10.11
CA GLY A 223 -6.55 28.29 -9.65
C GLY A 223 -6.71 28.85 -8.24
N ASP A 224 -5.66 28.83 -7.40
CA ASP A 224 -5.71 29.27 -5.99
C ASP A 224 -5.24 30.72 -5.79
N GLN A 225 -4.63 31.35 -6.79
CA GLN A 225 -4.02 32.68 -6.65
C GLN A 225 -5.00 33.86 -6.72
N ILE A 226 -6.32 33.64 -6.57
CA ILE A 226 -7.34 34.71 -6.63
C ILE A 226 -8.17 34.81 -5.33
N GLN A 227 -7.72 34.21 -4.23
CA GLN A 227 -8.38 34.36 -2.93
C GLN A 227 -7.49 35.19 -1.99
N ASP A 228 -7.59 36.51 -2.14
CA ASP A 228 -6.74 37.51 -1.49
C ASP A 228 -6.86 37.63 0.04
N ASP A 229 -7.67 36.83 0.76
CA ASP A 229 -7.80 36.99 2.23
C ASP A 229 -8.28 35.76 3.01
N ASP A 230 -8.50 34.60 2.38
CA ASP A 230 -8.86 33.39 3.12
C ASP A 230 -7.80 32.29 2.91
N ASP A 231 -7.15 31.95 4.02
CA ASP A 231 -6.27 30.79 4.25
C ASP A 231 -7.05 29.47 4.02
N GLN A 232 -7.44 29.22 2.77
CA GLN A 232 -8.30 28.10 2.38
C GLN A 232 -7.46 26.84 2.17
N GLY A 233 -7.15 26.17 3.27
CA GLY A 233 -7.25 24.71 3.32
C GLY A 233 -5.96 23.92 3.16
N CYS A 234 -4.84 24.54 2.79
CA CYS A 234 -3.52 23.93 2.98
C CYS A 234 -2.99 24.30 4.37
N VAL A 235 -3.67 23.84 5.41
CA VAL A 235 -3.17 24.04 6.77
C VAL A 235 -1.94 23.16 6.92
N ASN A 236 -0.76 23.78 6.88
CA ASN A 236 0.50 23.15 7.27
C ASN A 236 0.27 22.57 8.68
N PRO A 237 0.30 21.23 8.89
CA PRO A 237 0.03 20.65 10.20
C PRO A 237 1.11 21.01 11.23
#